data_AF-A0A2E7FJH0-F1
#
_entry.id   AF-A0A2E7FJH0-F1
#
_cell.length_a   1.000
_cell.length_b   1.000
_cell.length_c   1.000
_cell.angle_alpha   90.00
_cell.angle_beta   90.00
_cell.angle_gamma   90.00
#
_symmetry.space_group_name_H-M   'P 1'
#
loop_
_entity.id
_entity.type
_entity.pdbx_description
1 polymer ?
#
loop_
_entity_poly.entity_id
_entity_poly.type
_entity_poly.pdbx_seq_one_letter_code
_entity_poly.pdbx_strand_id
1 'polypeptide(L)'
;KVAYDETWALGDDLAILWFPNLAVSNQSPAASEAYGFYRNTSFSGGGDVWELPEDGTLLHSLKFFTEGDNPLVESSDVPAILAAAGLGVGESAGSPTAPTTVATNEDNPGTIAFEWEGASAPAGAYRIERKLAGGLDWIVLGTVEAGETSFDDPTVGRGKDYEYRLVAINGFDSVASSEASIQSLRSSLANIATRGVLKSGAEALILGFVIKGAGPIDILATAKGPELANVGITNFALDPTIALFPFGATAPDVENDDWGNTQLTEINDFVGRSFATDFTDQASKDAALAFSPEGTQLFTATVNDSGNADGVGLVEVFDATGTSRNGVAPNDAQNRLVNVATRGYVGTGDEVLIAGFIVDGQVDSKLLLRGLGPSIAGLTGLTVEDPTITLFRTDFTQPGFPQIEVATNDNWEDDVSKIDEIIAISGQVGAAVLDSGSKDSIVLIDAVPGLYSFVMSGVSDGTGIGLVEVFLAD
;
A
#
# COMPACT_ATOMS: atom_id res chain seq x y z
N LYS A 1 21.24 -39.77 0.09
CA LYS A 1 21.28 -41.14 0.66
C LYS A 1 21.25 -41.02 2.18
N VAL A 2 20.09 -41.22 2.80
CA VAL A 2 19.99 -41.49 4.24
C VAL A 2 19.42 -42.90 4.33
N ALA A 3 20.14 -43.80 4.98
CA ALA A 3 19.66 -45.16 5.23
C ALA A 3 18.77 -45.13 6.48
N TYR A 4 17.69 -45.90 6.46
CA TYR A 4 16.89 -46.17 7.66
C TYR A 4 17.78 -46.75 8.76
N ASP A 5 17.78 -46.15 9.94
CA ASP A 5 18.25 -46.77 11.18
C ASP A 5 17.12 -46.71 12.22
N GLU A 6 17.14 -47.63 13.19
CA GLU A 6 16.02 -47.89 14.10
C GLU A 6 15.75 -46.75 15.12
N THR A 7 16.23 -45.52 14.88
CA THR A 7 16.12 -44.38 15.80
C THR A 7 15.03 -43.37 15.45
N TRP A 8 14.20 -43.63 14.44
CA TRP A 8 13.17 -42.71 13.95
C TRP A 8 12.02 -42.52 14.96
N ALA A 9 11.55 -41.28 15.10
CA ALA A 9 10.50 -40.83 16.00
C ALA A 9 9.33 -40.15 15.25
N LEU A 10 8.25 -39.85 16.00
CA LEU A 10 7.07 -39.17 15.46
C LEU A 10 7.45 -37.73 15.02
N GLY A 11 7.26 -37.41 13.74
CA GLY A 11 7.60 -36.10 13.15
C GLY A 11 8.82 -36.11 12.22
N ASP A 12 9.50 -37.25 12.06
CA ASP A 12 10.59 -37.39 11.10
C ASP A 12 10.08 -37.54 9.66
N ASP A 13 10.76 -36.91 8.70
CA ASP A 13 10.43 -36.98 7.28
C ASP A 13 10.57 -38.41 6.74
N LEU A 14 9.48 -38.98 6.24
CA LEU A 14 9.45 -40.35 5.74
C LEU A 14 9.90 -40.45 4.27
N ALA A 15 10.54 -41.57 3.98
CA ALA A 15 11.23 -41.95 2.76
C ALA A 15 10.67 -43.27 2.18
N ILE A 16 9.83 -43.26 1.14
CA ILE A 16 9.45 -44.51 0.43
C ILE A 16 10.41 -44.80 -0.73
N LEU A 17 11.27 -45.78 -0.51
CA LEU A 17 12.24 -46.33 -1.47
C LEU A 17 11.61 -47.44 -2.32
N TRP A 18 11.48 -47.23 -3.63
CA TRP A 18 10.94 -48.23 -4.56
C TRP A 18 12.04 -48.88 -5.42
N PHE A 19 11.97 -50.20 -5.55
CA PHE A 19 12.94 -51.03 -6.29
C PHE A 19 12.21 -52.01 -7.22
N PRO A 20 12.20 -51.79 -8.53
CA PRO A 20 11.34 -52.50 -9.47
C PRO A 20 11.67 -53.99 -9.69
N ASN A 21 12.84 -54.47 -9.25
CA ASN A 21 13.35 -55.82 -9.59
C ASN A 21 13.48 -56.78 -8.41
N LEU A 22 12.95 -56.42 -7.24
CA LEU A 22 13.05 -57.23 -6.03
C LEU A 22 12.06 -58.40 -6.07
N ALA A 23 12.56 -59.60 -6.33
CA ALA A 23 11.81 -60.85 -6.19
C ALA A 23 12.00 -61.47 -4.79
N VAL A 24 11.03 -62.26 -4.32
CA VAL A 24 10.98 -62.85 -2.95
C VAL A 24 12.26 -63.59 -2.55
N SER A 25 12.99 -64.15 -3.52
CA SER A 25 14.22 -64.92 -3.30
C SER A 25 15.52 -64.11 -3.29
N ASN A 26 15.49 -62.78 -3.48
CA ASN A 26 16.70 -61.95 -3.52
C ASN A 26 16.47 -60.60 -2.83
N GLN A 27 16.81 -60.51 -1.54
CA GLN A 27 16.47 -59.37 -0.67
C GLN A 27 17.57 -58.31 -0.52
N SER A 28 18.61 -58.33 -1.36
CA SER A 28 19.67 -57.33 -1.33
C SER A 28 19.84 -56.70 -2.71
N PRO A 29 19.59 -55.39 -2.88
CA PRO A 29 19.74 -54.72 -4.18
C PRO A 29 21.20 -54.71 -4.63
N ALA A 30 21.44 -54.73 -5.93
CA ALA A 30 22.80 -54.63 -6.48
C ALA A 30 23.37 -53.22 -6.23
N ALA A 31 24.70 -53.07 -6.17
CA ALA A 31 25.38 -51.79 -5.88
C ALA A 31 25.10 -50.65 -6.90
N SER A 32 24.32 -50.93 -7.95
CA SER A 32 23.97 -50.04 -9.06
C SER A 32 22.46 -49.80 -9.23
N GLU A 33 21.59 -50.20 -8.28
CA GLU A 33 20.14 -49.92 -8.33
C GLU A 33 19.77 -48.61 -7.61
N ALA A 34 18.83 -47.83 -8.18
CA ALA A 34 18.35 -46.54 -7.67
C ALA A 34 16.90 -46.60 -7.17
N TYR A 35 16.52 -45.68 -6.25
CA TYR A 35 15.26 -45.65 -5.47
C TYR A 35 14.76 -44.20 -5.16
N GLY A 36 13.49 -44.00 -4.74
CA GLY A 36 12.82 -42.69 -4.44
C GLY A 36 12.37 -42.45 -2.96
N PHE A 37 11.63 -41.36 -2.61
CA PHE A 37 11.23 -40.96 -1.22
C PHE A 37 9.79 -40.33 -1.15
N TYR A 38 9.00 -40.51 -0.05
CA TYR A 38 7.62 -39.96 0.18
C TYR A 38 7.17 -40.01 1.68
N ARG A 39 6.35 -39.05 2.16
CA ARG A 39 5.89 -38.93 3.58
C ARG A 39 4.40 -39.21 3.88
N ASN A 40 4.08 -39.76 5.06
CA ASN A 40 2.72 -40.00 5.60
C ASN A 40 2.48 -39.12 6.85
N THR A 41 1.32 -38.45 6.97
CA THR A 41 1.02 -37.52 8.08
C THR A 41 -0.15 -37.88 9.01
N SER A 42 -0.81 -39.04 8.89
CA SER A 42 -1.99 -39.35 9.73
C SER A 42 -1.98 -40.73 10.39
N PHE A 43 -2.10 -40.74 11.72
CA PHE A 43 -2.15 -41.93 12.57
C PHE A 43 -3.59 -42.46 12.67
N SER A 44 -3.95 -43.47 11.87
CA SER A 44 -4.77 -44.63 12.25
C SER A 44 -5.37 -45.31 11.01
N GLY A 45 -4.70 -46.40 10.58
CA GLY A 45 -5.30 -47.41 9.71
C GLY A 45 -5.56 -46.97 8.27
N GLY A 46 -4.62 -47.32 7.39
CA GLY A 46 -4.73 -47.39 5.92
C GLY A 46 -5.90 -46.62 5.29
N GLY A 47 -5.63 -45.40 4.83
CA GLY A 47 -6.53 -44.65 3.97
C GLY A 47 -5.87 -44.41 2.61
N ASP A 48 -6.55 -44.81 1.54
CA ASP A 48 -6.19 -44.64 0.13
C ASP A 48 -6.36 -43.19 -0.36
N VAL A 49 -6.08 -42.20 0.50
CA VAL A 49 -6.26 -40.78 0.20
C VAL A 49 -4.88 -40.13 0.07
N TRP A 50 -4.57 -39.76 -1.16
CA TRP A 50 -3.30 -39.15 -1.60
C TRP A 50 -3.50 -37.65 -1.75
N GLU A 51 -2.74 -36.83 -1.03
CA GLU A 51 -2.87 -35.37 -1.11
C GLU A 51 -1.48 -34.71 -1.28
N LEU A 52 -1.43 -33.65 -2.09
CA LEU A 52 -0.30 -32.72 -2.12
C LEU A 52 -0.15 -32.11 -0.71
N PRO A 53 1.08 -31.74 -0.28
CA PRO A 53 1.22 -30.91 0.92
C PRO A 53 0.28 -29.71 0.82
N GLU A 54 -0.46 -29.39 1.89
CA GLU A 54 -1.39 -28.25 1.91
C GLU A 54 -0.71 -26.91 1.56
N ASP A 55 0.61 -26.84 1.72
CA ASP A 55 1.45 -25.69 1.37
C ASP A 55 1.90 -25.65 -0.12
N GLY A 56 1.50 -26.62 -0.94
CA GLY A 56 1.82 -26.69 -2.36
C GLY A 56 3.28 -27.01 -2.70
N THR A 57 4.10 -27.39 -1.71
CA THR A 57 5.54 -27.61 -1.90
C THR A 57 5.82 -28.96 -2.56
N LEU A 58 6.20 -28.96 -3.84
CA LEU A 58 6.76 -30.14 -4.50
C LEU A 58 8.28 -30.23 -4.23
N LEU A 59 8.70 -31.09 -3.30
CA LEU A 59 10.10 -31.32 -2.94
C LEU A 59 10.72 -32.49 -3.72
N HIS A 60 10.49 -32.54 -5.04
CA HIS A 60 10.84 -33.63 -5.96
C HIS A 60 9.86 -34.83 -5.90
N SER A 61 9.36 -35.27 -7.05
CA SER A 61 8.55 -36.48 -7.18
C SER A 61 9.16 -37.38 -8.26
N LEU A 62 9.22 -38.69 -8.01
CA LEU A 62 9.67 -39.65 -9.01
C LEU A 62 8.61 -40.73 -9.17
N LYS A 63 7.91 -40.72 -10.31
CA LYS A 63 6.93 -41.73 -10.66
C LYS A 63 7.57 -42.80 -11.55
N PHE A 64 7.19 -44.06 -11.35
CA PHE A 64 7.51 -45.14 -12.28
C PHE A 64 6.26 -45.95 -12.60
N PHE A 65 6.18 -46.45 -13.84
CA PHE A 65 5.17 -47.42 -14.28
C PHE A 65 5.83 -48.79 -14.45
N THR A 66 5.09 -49.85 -14.09
CA THR A 66 5.47 -51.24 -14.37
C THR A 66 4.92 -51.64 -15.75
N GLU A 67 5.64 -52.49 -16.49
CA GLU A 67 5.22 -53.00 -17.83
C GLU A 67 3.99 -53.95 -17.81
N GLY A 68 3.25 -54.03 -16.70
CA GLY A 68 2.04 -54.84 -16.58
C GLY A 68 1.17 -54.43 -15.38
N ASP A 69 -0.09 -54.89 -15.41
CA ASP A 69 -1.12 -54.62 -14.39
C ASP A 69 -0.57 -54.88 -12.98
N ASN A 70 -0.44 -53.81 -12.19
CA ASN A 70 -0.07 -53.88 -10.78
C ASN A 70 -1.38 -53.88 -9.96
N PRO A 71 -1.73 -54.97 -9.27
CA PRO A 71 -3.04 -55.14 -8.63
C PRO A 71 -3.27 -54.24 -7.40
N LEU A 72 -2.40 -53.26 -7.16
CA LEU A 72 -2.39 -52.40 -5.97
C LEU A 72 -2.52 -50.90 -6.28
N VAL A 73 -2.43 -50.46 -7.54
CA VAL A 73 -2.60 -49.06 -7.96
C VAL A 73 -3.17 -49.01 -9.37
N GLU A 74 -4.39 -48.51 -9.53
CA GLU A 74 -5.00 -48.25 -10.84
C GLU A 74 -4.53 -46.90 -11.38
N SER A 75 -4.49 -46.73 -12.72
CA SER A 75 -4.04 -45.45 -13.32
C SER A 75 -4.89 -44.24 -12.90
N SER A 76 -6.12 -44.49 -12.43
CA SER A 76 -7.05 -43.50 -11.86
C SER A 76 -6.64 -42.98 -10.47
N ASP A 77 -5.77 -43.69 -9.77
CA ASP A 77 -5.37 -43.38 -8.38
C ASP A 77 -4.24 -42.35 -8.33
N VAL A 78 -3.70 -41.98 -9.49
CA VAL A 78 -2.64 -40.98 -9.62
C VAL A 78 -3.23 -39.65 -10.09
N PRO A 79 -3.05 -38.53 -9.35
CA PRO A 79 -3.47 -37.20 -9.79
C PRO A 79 -3.02 -36.89 -11.23
N ALA A 80 -3.89 -36.27 -12.03
CA ALA A 80 -3.64 -36.03 -13.47
C ALA A 80 -2.33 -35.29 -13.74
N ILE A 81 -1.97 -34.35 -12.86
CA ILE A 81 -0.69 -33.60 -12.89
C ILE A 81 0.56 -34.50 -12.84
N LEU A 82 0.47 -35.68 -12.23
CA LEU A 82 1.54 -36.69 -12.16
C LEU A 82 1.48 -37.71 -13.31
N ALA A 83 0.39 -37.75 -14.08
CA ALA A 83 0.23 -38.66 -15.23
C ALA A 83 0.81 -38.06 -16.53
N ALA A 84 0.87 -36.73 -16.64
CA ALA A 84 1.46 -36.02 -17.80
C ALA A 84 3.00 -36.13 -17.87
N ALA A 85 3.66 -36.63 -16.83
CA ALA A 85 5.11 -36.65 -16.64
C ALA A 85 5.79 -38.02 -16.90
N GLY A 86 5.18 -38.91 -17.68
CA GLY A 86 5.71 -40.27 -17.85
C GLY A 86 6.96 -40.34 -18.74
N LEU A 87 8.15 -40.45 -18.16
CA LEU A 87 9.35 -40.88 -18.88
C LEU A 87 9.35 -42.40 -19.05
N GLY A 88 9.72 -42.87 -20.25
CA GLY A 88 9.93 -44.29 -20.49
C GLY A 88 11.11 -44.84 -19.69
N VAL A 89 11.13 -46.16 -19.45
CA VAL A 89 12.26 -46.84 -18.83
C VAL A 89 13.53 -46.61 -19.68
N GLY A 90 14.53 -45.94 -19.10
CA GLY A 90 15.79 -45.61 -19.78
C GLY A 90 15.82 -44.25 -20.50
N GLU A 91 14.72 -43.48 -20.48
CA GLU A 91 14.73 -42.10 -20.96
C GLU A 91 15.33 -41.15 -19.93
N SER A 92 16.25 -40.28 -20.36
CA SER A 92 16.80 -39.22 -19.52
C SER A 92 15.80 -38.08 -19.42
N ALA A 93 15.43 -37.69 -18.19
CA ALA A 93 14.60 -36.51 -17.95
C ALA A 93 15.25 -35.21 -18.44
N GLY A 94 16.58 -35.19 -18.62
CA GLY A 94 17.32 -33.93 -18.75
C GLY A 94 17.28 -33.09 -17.47
N SER A 95 18.20 -32.14 -17.36
CA SER A 95 18.13 -31.13 -16.29
C SER A 95 17.01 -30.14 -16.61
N PRO A 96 16.20 -29.72 -15.61
CA PRO A 96 15.29 -28.62 -15.81
C PRO A 96 16.09 -27.35 -16.14
N THR A 97 15.50 -26.47 -16.93
CA THR A 97 16.07 -25.17 -17.28
C THR A 97 15.09 -24.09 -16.86
N ALA A 98 15.58 -23.13 -16.09
CA ALA A 98 14.84 -21.91 -15.82
C ALA A 98 15.15 -20.85 -16.88
N PRO A 99 14.21 -19.95 -17.17
CA PRO A 99 14.46 -18.84 -18.08
C PRO A 99 15.43 -17.83 -17.45
N THR A 100 16.17 -17.11 -18.30
CA THR A 100 17.06 -16.03 -17.85
C THR A 100 16.30 -14.77 -17.45
N THR A 101 15.09 -14.60 -17.95
CA THR A 101 14.21 -13.46 -17.68
C THR A 101 12.80 -13.96 -17.47
N VAL A 102 12.11 -13.37 -16.50
CA VAL A 102 10.67 -13.57 -16.34
C VAL A 102 9.99 -12.21 -16.39
N ALA A 103 8.86 -12.13 -17.08
CA ALA A 103 8.08 -10.92 -17.17
C ALA A 103 7.10 -10.84 -15.99
N THR A 104 6.99 -9.66 -15.42
CA THR A 104 6.00 -9.32 -14.39
C THR A 104 5.28 -8.06 -14.84
N ASN A 105 3.96 -8.04 -14.77
CA ASN A 105 3.14 -6.85 -15.02
C ASN A 105 1.93 -6.86 -14.09
N GLU A 106 1.36 -5.69 -13.86
CA GLU A 106 0.11 -5.52 -13.13
C GLU A 106 -0.88 -4.77 -14.03
N ASP A 107 -1.36 -5.44 -15.07
CA ASP A 107 -2.36 -4.88 -15.99
C ASP A 107 -3.73 -4.76 -15.31
N ASN A 108 -3.99 -5.61 -14.32
CA ASN A 108 -5.17 -5.57 -13.48
C ASN A 108 -4.77 -5.23 -12.03
N PRO A 109 -5.21 -4.09 -11.47
CA PRO A 109 -4.97 -3.71 -10.08
C PRO A 109 -5.17 -4.84 -9.07
N GLY A 110 -4.15 -5.07 -8.25
CA GLY A 110 -4.15 -6.13 -7.22
C GLY A 110 -3.88 -7.53 -7.77
N THR A 111 -3.45 -7.67 -9.03
CA THR A 111 -3.06 -8.96 -9.60
C THR A 111 -1.81 -8.81 -10.45
N ILE A 112 -0.71 -9.43 -10.03
CA ILE A 112 0.52 -9.49 -10.82
C ILE A 112 0.47 -10.71 -11.72
N ALA A 113 0.47 -10.48 -13.03
CA ALA A 113 0.67 -11.52 -14.03
C ALA A 113 2.18 -11.80 -14.17
N PHE A 114 2.52 -13.08 -14.15
CA PHE A 114 3.88 -13.60 -14.24
C PHE A 114 3.97 -14.50 -15.46
N GLU A 115 4.80 -14.12 -16.44
CA GLU A 115 4.90 -14.83 -17.72
C GLU A 115 6.35 -15.21 -18.03
N TRP A 116 6.56 -16.44 -18.52
CA TRP A 116 7.88 -16.94 -18.87
C TRP A 116 7.92 -17.64 -20.23
N GLU A 117 9.09 -17.55 -20.86
CA GLU A 117 9.42 -18.30 -22.08
C GLU A 117 10.76 -19.03 -21.92
N GLY A 118 10.94 -20.15 -22.62
CA GLY A 118 12.22 -20.87 -22.64
C GLY A 118 12.56 -21.63 -21.35
N ALA A 119 11.58 -21.78 -20.45
CA ALA A 119 11.67 -22.71 -19.33
C ALA A 119 11.45 -24.16 -19.82
N SER A 120 12.03 -25.14 -19.15
CA SER A 120 11.78 -26.56 -19.39
C SER A 120 11.85 -27.31 -18.08
N ALA A 121 10.79 -28.02 -17.73
CA ALA A 121 10.77 -28.94 -16.59
C ALA A 121 10.25 -30.30 -17.07
N PRO A 122 11.08 -31.09 -17.79
CA PRO A 122 10.61 -32.34 -18.37
C PRO A 122 10.15 -33.28 -17.26
N ALA A 123 8.93 -33.82 -17.42
CA ALA A 123 8.29 -34.66 -16.41
C ALA A 123 8.23 -33.98 -15.02
N GLY A 124 8.06 -32.66 -15.00
CA GLY A 124 8.14 -31.83 -13.81
C GLY A 124 7.07 -30.75 -13.79
N ALA A 125 7.38 -29.67 -13.07
CA ALA A 125 6.49 -28.56 -12.83
C ALA A 125 7.27 -27.26 -12.66
N TYR A 126 6.56 -26.14 -12.68
CA TYR A 126 7.11 -24.84 -12.30
C TYR A 126 6.52 -24.38 -10.98
N ARG A 127 7.39 -24.06 -10.02
CA ARG A 127 7.00 -23.44 -8.75
C ARG A 127 7.23 -21.95 -8.83
N ILE A 128 6.22 -21.15 -8.49
CA ILE A 128 6.30 -19.69 -8.48
C ILE A 128 6.52 -19.25 -7.05
N GLU A 129 7.54 -18.43 -6.84
CA GLU A 129 7.88 -17.89 -5.53
C GLU A 129 7.93 -16.36 -5.58
N ARG A 130 7.52 -15.74 -4.47
CA ARG A 130 7.54 -14.29 -4.26
C ARG A 130 8.13 -13.95 -2.90
N LYS A 131 8.86 -12.85 -2.81
CA LYS A 131 9.22 -12.18 -1.56
C LYS A 131 9.00 -10.68 -1.69
N LEU A 132 8.89 -9.98 -0.56
CA LEU A 132 9.04 -8.52 -0.56
C LEU A 132 10.46 -8.18 -1.05
N ALA A 133 10.59 -7.12 -1.85
CA ALA A 133 11.88 -6.71 -2.39
C ALA A 133 12.90 -6.47 -1.26
N GLY A 134 14.09 -7.06 -1.39
CA GLY A 134 15.13 -7.01 -0.35
C GLY A 134 14.88 -7.90 0.87
N GLY A 135 13.74 -8.60 0.92
CA GLY A 135 13.48 -9.67 1.88
C GLY A 135 14.37 -10.89 1.65
N LEU A 136 14.43 -11.76 2.66
CA LEU A 136 15.20 -13.01 2.60
C LEU A 136 14.31 -14.24 2.36
N ASP A 137 13.05 -14.17 2.78
CA ASP A 137 12.15 -15.32 2.82
C ASP A 137 11.25 -15.35 1.58
N TRP A 138 11.38 -16.42 0.81
CA TRP A 138 10.50 -16.71 -0.32
C TRP A 138 9.23 -17.41 0.15
N ILE A 139 8.09 -16.93 -0.34
CA ILE A 139 6.78 -17.55 -0.17
C ILE A 139 6.45 -18.27 -1.47
N VAL A 140 6.04 -19.54 -1.37
CA VAL A 140 5.51 -20.30 -2.50
C VAL A 140 4.09 -19.83 -2.77
N LEU A 141 3.84 -19.32 -3.97
CA LEU A 141 2.50 -18.89 -4.39
C LEU A 141 1.69 -20.03 -4.98
N GLY A 142 2.37 -20.96 -5.64
CA GLY A 142 1.76 -22.10 -6.28
C GLY A 142 2.74 -22.89 -7.14
N THR A 143 2.24 -24.01 -7.65
CA THR A 143 2.95 -24.85 -8.61
C THR A 143 2.02 -25.10 -9.81
N VAL A 144 2.56 -24.93 -11.03
CA VAL A 144 1.85 -25.18 -12.29
C VAL A 144 2.53 -26.26 -13.11
N GLU A 145 1.80 -26.86 -14.06
CA GLU A 145 2.34 -27.94 -14.90
C GLU A 145 3.44 -27.42 -15.85
N ALA A 146 4.34 -28.32 -16.29
CA ALA A 146 5.44 -27.94 -17.18
C ALA A 146 5.03 -27.43 -18.57
N GLY A 147 3.74 -27.53 -18.93
CA GLY A 147 3.18 -26.95 -20.16
C GLY A 147 2.73 -25.50 -20.01
N GLU A 148 2.63 -24.99 -18.78
CA GLU A 148 2.18 -23.64 -18.49
C GLU A 148 3.30 -22.61 -18.72
N THR A 149 2.90 -21.42 -19.13
CA THR A 149 3.80 -20.29 -19.42
C THR A 149 3.43 -19.03 -18.64
N SER A 150 2.39 -19.07 -17.82
CA SER A 150 1.95 -17.95 -17.00
C SER A 150 1.35 -18.35 -15.66
N PHE A 151 1.31 -17.41 -14.72
CA PHE A 151 0.69 -17.52 -13.42
C PHE A 151 0.23 -16.15 -12.93
N ASP A 152 -0.97 -16.06 -12.36
CA ASP A 152 -1.49 -14.81 -11.77
C ASP A 152 -1.38 -14.87 -10.24
N ASP A 153 -0.82 -13.83 -9.63
CA ASP A 153 -0.79 -13.62 -8.18
C ASP A 153 -1.80 -12.54 -7.75
N PRO A 154 -2.98 -12.93 -7.24
CA PRO A 154 -4.01 -12.00 -6.75
C PRO A 154 -3.81 -11.59 -5.28
N THR A 155 -2.69 -12.00 -4.65
CA THR A 155 -2.45 -11.81 -3.21
C THR A 155 -1.49 -10.65 -2.92
N VAL A 156 -1.26 -9.79 -3.90
CA VAL A 156 -0.32 -8.68 -3.81
C VAL A 156 -0.91 -7.55 -2.99
N GLY A 157 -0.11 -7.00 -2.07
CA GLY A 157 -0.44 -5.79 -1.34
C GLY A 157 -0.19 -4.57 -2.21
N ARG A 158 -1.05 -3.55 -2.09
CA ARG A 158 -0.90 -2.26 -2.76
C ARG A 158 0.37 -1.55 -2.29
N GLY A 159 1.01 -0.81 -3.19
CA GLY A 159 2.21 -0.04 -2.86
C GLY A 159 3.40 -0.86 -2.35
N LYS A 160 3.45 -2.16 -2.64
CA LYS A 160 4.56 -3.03 -2.24
C LYS A 160 5.48 -3.30 -3.43
N ASP A 161 6.75 -3.48 -3.11
CA ASP A 161 7.76 -3.91 -4.07
C ASP A 161 8.00 -5.40 -3.85
N TYR A 162 7.94 -6.16 -4.93
CA TYR A 162 8.08 -7.61 -4.91
C TYR A 162 9.22 -8.08 -5.81
N GLU A 163 9.81 -9.19 -5.42
CA GLU A 163 10.73 -9.97 -6.24
C GLU A 163 10.11 -11.35 -6.46
N TYR A 164 10.04 -11.77 -7.72
CA TYR A 164 9.50 -13.05 -8.15
C TYR A 164 10.60 -13.93 -8.75
N ARG A 165 10.43 -15.25 -8.65
CA ARG A 165 11.20 -16.18 -9.46
C ARG A 165 10.41 -17.42 -9.81
N LEU A 166 10.76 -18.00 -10.95
CA LEU A 166 10.29 -19.31 -11.38
C LEU A 166 11.32 -20.36 -10.95
N VAL A 167 10.88 -21.43 -10.32
CA VAL A 167 11.72 -22.60 -10.05
C VAL A 167 11.23 -23.76 -10.91
N ALA A 168 12.01 -24.12 -11.93
CA ALA A 168 11.76 -25.31 -12.73
C ALA A 168 12.24 -26.54 -11.96
N ILE A 169 11.32 -27.47 -11.69
CA ILE A 169 11.58 -28.62 -10.83
C ILE A 169 11.20 -29.89 -11.59
N ASN A 170 12.06 -30.90 -11.55
CA ASN A 170 11.68 -32.26 -11.90
C ASN A 170 12.09 -33.22 -10.78
N GLY A 171 11.89 -34.53 -11.01
CA GLY A 171 12.21 -35.56 -10.03
C GLY A 171 13.70 -35.67 -9.64
N PHE A 172 14.59 -34.93 -10.30
CA PHE A 172 16.05 -35.05 -10.13
C PHE A 172 16.71 -33.76 -9.65
N ASP A 173 16.23 -32.61 -10.11
CA ASP A 173 16.89 -31.32 -9.89
C ASP A 173 15.88 -30.17 -9.85
N SER A 174 16.34 -29.01 -9.42
CA SER A 174 15.59 -27.76 -9.47
C SER A 174 16.50 -26.59 -9.84
N VAL A 175 16.06 -25.77 -10.78
CA VAL A 175 16.78 -24.59 -11.22
C VAL A 175 15.87 -23.38 -11.10
N ALA A 176 16.35 -22.33 -10.44
CA ALA A 176 15.65 -21.06 -10.32
C ALA A 176 16.03 -20.10 -11.44
N SER A 177 15.08 -19.28 -11.88
CA SER A 177 15.34 -18.15 -12.77
C SER A 177 16.12 -17.05 -12.05
N SER A 178 16.59 -16.05 -12.80
CA SER A 178 16.90 -14.75 -12.20
C SER A 178 15.65 -14.13 -11.55
N GLU A 179 15.87 -13.28 -10.56
CA GLU A 179 14.79 -12.56 -9.89
C GLU A 179 14.22 -11.49 -10.82
N ALA A 180 12.89 -11.40 -10.89
CA ALA A 180 12.15 -10.34 -11.57
C ALA A 180 11.56 -9.40 -10.51
N SER A 181 11.95 -8.14 -10.55
CA SER A 181 11.42 -7.12 -9.63
C SER A 181 10.24 -6.39 -10.25
N ILE A 182 9.21 -6.14 -9.45
CA ILE A 182 8.04 -5.36 -9.84
C ILE A 182 7.57 -4.52 -8.66
N GLN A 183 7.22 -3.27 -8.95
CA GLN A 183 6.53 -2.40 -8.01
C GLN A 183 5.04 -2.53 -8.30
N SER A 184 4.26 -2.91 -7.30
CA SER A 184 2.82 -2.95 -7.48
C SER A 184 2.26 -1.55 -7.70
N LEU A 185 1.16 -1.47 -8.44
CA LEU A 185 0.37 -0.27 -8.60
C LEU A 185 -0.03 0.29 -7.22
N ARG A 186 -0.17 1.62 -7.18
CA ARG A 186 -0.33 2.38 -5.95
C ARG A 186 -0.90 3.75 -6.21
N SER A 187 -1.31 4.37 -5.12
CA SER A 187 -1.66 5.78 -5.05
C SER A 187 -1.02 6.42 -3.82
N SER A 188 -0.89 7.73 -3.86
CA SER A 188 -0.32 8.55 -2.81
C SER A 188 -1.16 9.80 -2.57
N LEU A 189 -0.85 10.54 -1.50
CA LEU A 189 -1.40 11.87 -1.30
C LEU A 189 -0.53 12.87 -2.08
N ALA A 190 -1.09 13.48 -3.12
CA ALA A 190 -0.38 14.51 -3.88
C ALA A 190 -0.45 15.89 -3.21
N ASN A 191 -1.42 16.09 -2.31
CA ASN A 191 -1.48 17.29 -1.48
C ASN A 191 -2.27 17.07 -0.18
N ILE A 192 -2.18 18.09 0.67
CA ILE A 192 -3.27 18.51 1.56
C ILE A 192 -3.58 19.98 1.23
N ALA A 193 -4.82 20.37 1.47
CA ALA A 193 -5.26 21.73 1.58
C ALA A 193 -6.14 21.85 2.82
N THR A 194 -6.12 22.98 3.51
CA THR A 194 -7.13 23.29 4.52
C THR A 194 -7.65 24.69 4.32
N ARG A 195 -8.96 24.80 4.15
CA ARG A 195 -9.70 26.05 4.23
C ARG A 195 -10.19 26.25 5.65
N GLY A 196 -9.85 27.37 6.26
CA GLY A 196 -10.26 27.70 7.62
C GLY A 196 -9.99 29.18 7.94
N VAL A 197 -10.48 29.63 9.09
CA VAL A 197 -10.28 31.01 9.55
C VAL A 197 -8.85 31.16 10.09
N LEU A 198 -8.09 32.13 9.57
CA LEU A 198 -6.73 32.43 10.02
C LEU A 198 -6.78 33.28 11.30
N LYS A 199 -6.92 32.60 12.43
CA LYS A 199 -6.88 33.23 13.77
C LYS A 199 -5.47 33.24 14.35
N SER A 200 -5.32 33.87 15.51
CA SER A 200 -4.06 33.92 16.26
C SER A 200 -4.08 33.08 17.54
N GLY A 201 -2.92 32.88 18.15
CA GLY A 201 -2.79 32.21 19.44
C GLY A 201 -3.21 30.73 19.40
N ALA A 202 -4.03 30.30 20.36
CA ALA A 202 -4.47 28.91 20.46
C ALA A 202 -5.37 28.47 19.30
N GLU A 203 -6.04 29.42 18.62
CA GLU A 203 -6.95 29.18 17.51
C GLU A 203 -6.27 29.25 16.14
N ALA A 204 -4.96 29.49 16.10
CA ALA A 204 -4.20 29.58 14.86
C ALA A 204 -4.35 28.31 14.01
N LEU A 205 -4.45 28.52 12.70
CA LEU A 205 -4.50 27.44 11.73
C LEU A 205 -3.09 26.86 11.55
N ILE A 206 -2.93 25.60 11.94
CA ILE A 206 -1.65 24.90 11.91
C ILE A 206 -1.81 23.59 11.16
N LEU A 207 -1.12 23.48 10.02
CA LEU A 207 -1.10 22.29 9.18
C LEU A 207 0.20 21.51 9.43
N GLY A 208 0.11 20.31 9.96
CA GLY A 208 1.23 19.39 10.12
C GLY A 208 1.22 18.32 9.04
N PHE A 209 2.38 17.99 8.45
CA PHE A 209 2.49 16.95 7.44
C PHE A 209 3.76 16.10 7.62
N VAL A 210 3.66 14.82 7.30
CA VAL A 210 4.77 13.86 7.42
C VAL A 210 5.25 13.45 6.04
N ILE A 211 6.53 13.66 5.79
CA ILE A 211 7.28 13.08 4.69
C ILE A 211 7.87 11.76 5.19
N LYS A 212 7.68 10.69 4.42
CA LYS A 212 8.28 9.37 4.69
C LYS A 212 9.11 8.93 3.51
N GLY A 213 10.34 8.49 3.80
CA GLY A 213 11.29 7.99 2.81
C GLY A 213 12.73 8.43 3.10
N ALA A 214 13.61 8.27 2.10
CA ALA A 214 15.05 8.52 2.23
C ALA A 214 15.63 9.47 1.15
N GLY A 215 14.87 9.80 0.10
CA GLY A 215 15.36 10.65 -1.00
C GLY A 215 15.11 12.15 -0.76
N PRO A 216 15.17 12.99 -1.81
CA PRO A 216 14.55 14.32 -1.85
C PRO A 216 13.07 14.26 -2.23
N ILE A 217 12.30 15.26 -1.81
CA ILE A 217 10.92 15.51 -2.25
C ILE A 217 10.79 17.01 -2.50
N ASP A 218 10.20 17.44 -3.62
CA ASP A 218 9.91 18.84 -3.88
C ASP A 218 8.56 19.19 -3.25
N ILE A 219 8.51 20.17 -2.37
CA ILE A 219 7.29 20.62 -1.70
C ILE A 219 6.97 22.06 -2.10
N LEU A 220 5.74 22.26 -2.54
CA LEU A 220 5.13 23.58 -2.69
C LEU A 220 4.14 23.78 -1.54
N ALA A 221 4.40 24.78 -0.68
CA ALA A 221 3.47 25.18 0.35
C ALA A 221 2.88 26.56 0.03
N THR A 222 1.56 26.73 0.17
CA THR A 222 0.87 27.98 -0.16
C THR A 222 -0.06 28.42 0.96
N ALA A 223 -0.25 29.72 1.12
CA ALA A 223 -1.27 30.31 1.97
C ALA A 223 -1.99 31.40 1.16
N LYS A 224 -3.24 31.12 0.79
CA LYS A 224 -4.06 31.99 -0.06
C LYS A 224 -5.14 32.70 0.76
N GLY A 225 -5.32 33.98 0.50
CA GLY A 225 -6.31 34.87 1.07
C GLY A 225 -6.90 35.72 -0.05
N PRO A 226 -6.19 36.76 -0.55
CA PRO A 226 -6.66 37.59 -1.66
C PRO A 226 -7.19 36.83 -2.89
N GLU A 227 -6.53 35.75 -3.31
CA GLU A 227 -6.97 34.96 -4.47
C GLU A 227 -8.33 34.27 -4.25
N LEU A 228 -8.78 34.08 -3.00
CA LEU A 228 -10.09 33.51 -2.71
C LEU A 228 -11.26 34.41 -3.15
N ALA A 229 -11.01 35.70 -3.36
CA ALA A 229 -12.00 36.61 -3.94
C ALA A 229 -12.46 36.16 -5.34
N ASN A 230 -11.57 35.50 -6.10
CA ASN A 230 -11.87 35.02 -7.46
C ASN A 230 -12.88 33.86 -7.47
N VAL A 231 -13.03 33.16 -6.34
CA VAL A 231 -13.99 32.07 -6.15
C VAL A 231 -15.18 32.46 -5.28
N GLY A 232 -15.35 33.77 -5.04
CA GLY A 232 -16.53 34.33 -4.37
C GLY A 232 -16.48 34.34 -2.85
N ILE A 233 -15.35 34.01 -2.23
CA ILE A 233 -15.16 34.20 -0.79
C ILE A 233 -14.92 35.69 -0.54
N THR A 234 -15.73 36.31 0.32
CA THR A 234 -15.64 37.75 0.60
C THR A 234 -14.96 38.08 1.92
N ASN A 235 -14.95 37.16 2.88
CA ASN A 235 -14.30 37.31 4.18
C ASN A 235 -12.94 36.57 4.19
N PHE A 236 -12.07 36.89 3.25
CA PHE A 236 -10.76 36.24 3.14
C PHE A 236 -9.69 36.95 3.99
N ALA A 237 -8.65 36.22 4.39
CA ALA A 237 -7.48 36.78 5.05
C ALA A 237 -6.76 37.78 4.13
N LEU A 238 -6.38 38.94 4.64
CA LEU A 238 -5.92 40.05 3.78
C LEU A 238 -4.45 39.91 3.37
N ASP A 239 -3.61 39.39 4.26
CA ASP A 239 -2.16 39.32 4.09
C ASP A 239 -1.63 38.01 4.72
N PRO A 240 -1.98 36.84 4.13
CA PRO A 240 -1.57 35.55 4.67
C PRO A 240 -0.05 35.35 4.58
N THR A 241 0.55 34.92 5.69
CA THR A 241 1.97 34.55 5.80
C THR A 241 2.10 33.06 6.10
N ILE A 242 3.18 32.43 5.66
CA ILE A 242 3.45 31.01 5.92
C ILE A 242 4.87 30.79 6.41
N ALA A 243 5.00 29.97 7.45
CA ALA A 243 6.29 29.55 8.00
C ALA A 243 6.29 28.04 8.29
N LEU A 244 7.31 27.33 7.81
CA LEU A 244 7.46 25.88 7.97
C LEU A 244 8.48 25.56 9.05
N PHE A 245 8.08 24.74 10.00
CA PHE A 245 8.90 24.31 11.13
C PHE A 245 9.12 22.80 11.04
N PRO A 246 10.37 22.32 10.95
CA PRO A 246 10.65 20.92 11.16
C PRO A 246 10.38 20.54 12.62
N PHE A 247 10.01 19.28 12.86
CA PHE A 247 9.64 18.82 14.19
C PHE A 247 10.74 19.10 15.23
N GLY A 248 10.34 19.73 16.34
CA GLY A 248 11.23 20.11 17.44
C GLY A 248 12.04 21.39 17.21
N ALA A 249 11.91 22.05 16.05
CA ALA A 249 12.57 23.33 15.81
C ALA A 249 11.89 24.49 16.54
N THR A 250 12.70 25.46 16.98
CA THR A 250 12.23 26.70 17.61
C THR A 250 12.20 27.89 16.64
N ALA A 251 12.62 27.70 15.40
CA ALA A 251 12.65 28.69 14.33
C ALA A 251 12.21 28.01 13.02
N PRO A 252 11.60 28.75 12.09
CA PRO A 252 11.21 28.20 10.81
C PRO A 252 12.44 27.86 9.98
N ASP A 253 12.33 26.81 9.17
CA ASP A 253 13.32 26.45 8.16
C ASP A 253 13.19 27.36 6.93
N VAL A 254 11.94 27.61 6.54
CA VAL A 254 11.56 28.56 5.49
C VAL A 254 10.29 29.31 5.87
N GLU A 255 10.23 30.59 5.51
CA GLU A 255 9.06 31.46 5.71
C GLU A 255 8.90 32.40 4.52
N ASN A 256 7.67 32.77 4.19
CA ASN A 256 7.40 33.76 3.16
C ASN A 256 6.14 34.59 3.45
N ASP A 257 6.20 35.82 2.94
CA ASP A 257 5.20 36.88 2.98
C ASP A 257 5.20 37.52 1.58
N ASP A 258 4.11 37.32 0.84
CA ASP A 258 3.95 37.45 -0.62
C ASP A 258 4.76 36.47 -1.51
N TRP A 259 4.06 35.71 -2.35
CA TRP A 259 4.63 34.77 -3.32
C TRP A 259 5.47 35.47 -4.42
N GLY A 260 5.16 36.73 -4.72
CA GLY A 260 5.82 37.52 -5.76
C GLY A 260 7.23 38.00 -5.38
N ASN A 261 7.62 37.89 -4.11
CA ASN A 261 8.83 38.48 -3.55
C ASN A 261 10.07 37.59 -3.77
N THR A 262 10.08 36.41 -3.15
CA THR A 262 11.21 35.47 -3.19
C THR A 262 10.81 34.17 -3.88
N GLN A 263 11.79 33.44 -4.43
CA GLN A 263 11.59 32.12 -5.05
C GLN A 263 10.63 32.04 -6.25
N LEU A 264 10.21 33.18 -6.83
CA LEU A 264 9.22 33.22 -7.91
C LEU A 264 9.47 32.21 -9.04
N THR A 265 10.72 32.04 -9.49
CA THR A 265 11.06 31.08 -10.54
C THR A 265 10.82 29.63 -10.09
N GLU A 266 11.22 29.29 -8.86
CA GLU A 266 11.07 27.96 -8.27
C GLU A 266 9.60 27.65 -7.97
N ILE A 267 8.88 28.62 -7.40
CA ILE A 267 7.43 28.52 -7.16
C ILE A 267 6.69 28.23 -8.46
N ASN A 268 6.98 28.98 -9.53
CA ASN A 268 6.33 28.74 -10.82
C ASN A 268 6.67 27.36 -11.42
N ASP A 269 7.91 26.88 -11.26
CA ASP A 269 8.28 25.52 -11.67
C ASP A 269 7.47 24.46 -10.90
N PHE A 270 7.40 24.60 -9.57
CA PHE A 270 6.70 23.64 -8.71
C PHE A 270 5.19 23.66 -8.93
N VAL A 271 4.59 24.84 -9.17
CA VAL A 271 3.19 24.97 -9.60
C VAL A 271 2.96 24.21 -10.91
N GLY A 272 3.86 24.35 -11.88
CA GLY A 272 3.79 23.64 -13.15
C GLY A 272 3.89 22.11 -13.05
N ARG A 273 4.40 21.57 -11.93
CA ARG A 273 4.58 20.13 -11.71
C ARG A 273 3.70 19.50 -10.63
N SER A 274 2.91 20.29 -9.92
CA SER A 274 1.97 19.86 -8.89
C SER A 274 0.51 19.99 -9.35
N PHE A 275 -0.46 19.80 -8.47
CA PHE A 275 -1.89 20.08 -8.73
C PHE A 275 -2.32 21.49 -8.29
N ALA A 276 -1.37 22.34 -7.89
CA ALA A 276 -1.68 23.70 -7.47
C ALA A 276 -2.29 24.53 -8.60
N THR A 277 -3.19 25.44 -8.24
CA THR A 277 -3.71 26.46 -9.16
C THR A 277 -2.64 27.53 -9.40
N ASP A 278 -2.55 28.00 -10.66
CA ASP A 278 -1.63 29.06 -11.04
C ASP A 278 -1.89 30.33 -10.22
N PHE A 279 -0.82 30.96 -9.73
CA PHE A 279 -0.91 32.29 -9.17
C PHE A 279 -1.12 33.30 -10.30
N THR A 280 -2.12 34.17 -10.16
CA THR A 280 -2.60 35.01 -11.27
C THR A 280 -2.16 36.47 -11.16
N ASP A 281 -1.81 36.94 -9.95
CA ASP A 281 -1.38 38.32 -9.69
C ASP A 281 -0.13 38.37 -8.83
N GLN A 282 0.98 38.82 -9.41
CA GLN A 282 2.27 38.94 -8.70
C GLN A 282 2.25 40.01 -7.61
N ALA A 283 1.29 40.95 -7.65
CA ALA A 283 1.08 41.91 -6.58
C ALA A 283 0.19 41.35 -5.45
N SER A 284 -0.29 40.12 -5.57
CA SER A 284 -1.10 39.48 -4.53
C SER A 284 -0.31 39.33 -3.23
N LYS A 285 -1.06 39.42 -2.14
CA LYS A 285 -0.62 39.18 -0.76
C LYS A 285 -0.68 37.72 -0.33
N ASP A 286 -1.03 36.82 -1.25
CA ASP A 286 -0.90 35.37 -1.01
C ASP A 286 0.58 35.00 -0.80
N ALA A 287 0.89 34.06 0.09
CA ALA A 287 2.24 33.57 0.31
C ALA A 287 2.44 32.17 -0.30
N ALA A 288 3.66 31.88 -0.73
CA ALA A 288 4.05 30.57 -1.22
C ALA A 288 5.53 30.27 -0.97
N LEU A 289 5.87 29.00 -0.82
CA LEU A 289 7.21 28.49 -0.58
C LEU A 289 7.47 27.28 -1.46
N ALA A 290 8.64 27.26 -2.10
CA ALA A 290 9.16 26.09 -2.81
C ALA A 290 10.40 25.60 -2.06
N PHE A 291 10.41 24.35 -1.59
CA PHE A 291 11.56 23.80 -0.88
C PHE A 291 11.67 22.29 -1.10
N SER A 292 12.89 21.74 -1.02
CA SER A 292 13.14 20.32 -1.32
C SER A 292 13.81 19.62 -0.14
N PRO A 293 13.05 19.20 0.89
CA PRO A 293 13.62 18.47 2.03
C PRO A 293 14.03 17.04 1.63
N GLU A 294 14.83 16.41 2.48
CA GLU A 294 15.25 15.02 2.29
C GLU A 294 14.94 14.15 3.52
N GLY A 295 14.63 12.89 3.27
CA GLY A 295 14.40 11.89 4.29
C GLY A 295 13.05 12.00 5.03
N THR A 296 12.91 11.18 6.06
CA THR A 296 11.68 11.10 6.86
C THR A 296 11.65 12.24 7.86
N GLN A 297 10.66 13.14 7.73
CA GLN A 297 10.56 14.33 8.56
C GLN A 297 9.09 14.76 8.72
N LEU A 298 8.77 15.25 9.91
CA LEU A 298 7.50 15.91 10.22
C LEU A 298 7.72 17.42 10.17
N PHE A 299 6.83 18.11 9.47
CA PHE A 299 6.80 19.56 9.39
C PHE A 299 5.49 20.11 9.94
N THR A 300 5.53 21.37 10.35
CA THR A 300 4.38 22.15 10.75
C THR A 300 4.40 23.48 10.01
N ALA A 301 3.39 23.72 9.18
CA ALA A 301 3.09 25.01 8.59
C ALA A 301 2.25 25.81 9.57
N THR A 302 2.77 26.95 10.01
CA THR A 302 2.01 27.97 10.73
C THR A 302 1.62 29.05 9.73
N VAL A 303 0.33 29.38 9.70
CA VAL A 303 -0.20 30.42 8.83
C VAL A 303 -0.88 31.49 9.67
N ASN A 304 -0.55 32.75 9.39
CA ASN A 304 -1.11 33.91 10.06
C ASN A 304 -1.60 34.93 9.04
N ASP A 305 -2.44 35.88 9.46
CA ASP A 305 -2.83 37.04 8.66
C ASP A 305 -2.16 38.31 9.22
N SER A 306 -1.13 38.82 8.54
CA SER A 306 -0.45 40.08 8.89
C SER A 306 -1.38 41.29 8.78
N GLY A 307 -2.48 41.16 8.03
CA GLY A 307 -3.55 42.14 7.91
C GLY A 307 -4.50 42.16 9.12
N ASN A 308 -4.38 41.19 10.04
CA ASN A 308 -5.20 41.03 11.25
C ASN A 308 -6.72 41.05 10.99
N ALA A 309 -7.20 40.44 9.90
CA ALA A 309 -8.62 40.41 9.57
C ALA A 309 -9.36 39.21 10.18
N ASP A 310 -8.66 38.22 10.74
CA ASP A 310 -9.21 36.91 11.11
C ASP A 310 -10.09 36.33 9.97
N GLY A 311 -9.60 36.43 8.73
CA GLY A 311 -10.33 36.03 7.53
C GLY A 311 -10.10 34.55 7.16
N VAL A 312 -10.93 34.03 6.26
CA VAL A 312 -10.76 32.70 5.66
C VAL A 312 -9.49 32.66 4.82
N GLY A 313 -8.64 31.67 5.09
CA GLY A 313 -7.47 31.34 4.28
C GLY A 313 -7.55 29.92 3.75
N LEU A 314 -6.78 29.64 2.69
CA LEU A 314 -6.55 28.30 2.14
C LEU A 314 -5.06 28.00 2.24
N VAL A 315 -4.70 27.03 3.07
CA VAL A 315 -3.31 26.59 3.28
C VAL A 315 -3.12 25.27 2.59
N GLU A 316 -2.12 25.14 1.73
CA GLU A 316 -1.94 23.94 0.92
C GLU A 316 -0.48 23.50 0.96
N VAL A 317 -0.26 22.20 0.89
CA VAL A 317 1.06 21.57 0.76
C VAL A 317 0.94 20.52 -0.33
N PHE A 318 1.68 20.71 -1.42
CA PHE A 318 1.71 19.81 -2.57
C PHE A 318 3.06 19.12 -2.67
N ASP A 319 3.03 17.86 -3.11
CA ASP A 319 4.19 17.19 -3.69
C ASP A 319 4.37 17.64 -5.14
N ALA A 320 5.50 18.28 -5.43
CA ALA A 320 5.87 18.80 -6.74
C ALA A 320 6.98 17.98 -7.43
N THR A 321 7.41 16.85 -6.84
CA THR A 321 8.56 16.06 -7.35
C THR A 321 8.26 15.43 -8.71
N GLY A 322 6.99 15.18 -8.99
CA GLY A 322 6.50 14.58 -10.21
C GLY A 322 5.15 13.91 -9.93
N THR A 323 4.10 14.49 -10.47
CA THR A 323 2.72 13.99 -10.31
C THR A 323 2.25 13.30 -11.59
N SER A 324 1.14 12.55 -11.50
CA SER A 324 0.51 11.98 -12.70
C SER A 324 0.11 13.05 -13.73
N ARG A 325 -0.07 14.31 -13.30
CA ARG A 325 -0.28 15.49 -14.16
C ARG A 325 0.78 15.59 -15.26
N ASN A 326 2.01 15.16 -14.99
CA ASN A 326 3.13 15.20 -15.94
C ASN A 326 3.48 13.83 -16.55
N GLY A 327 2.60 12.83 -16.40
CA GLY A 327 2.83 11.48 -16.91
C GLY A 327 3.91 10.70 -16.17
N VAL A 328 4.27 11.13 -14.96
CA VAL A 328 5.21 10.46 -14.07
C VAL A 328 4.40 9.75 -12.99
N ALA A 329 4.70 8.47 -12.73
CA ALA A 329 4.09 7.77 -11.60
C ALA A 329 4.49 8.47 -10.28
N PRO A 330 3.62 8.49 -9.25
CA PRO A 330 3.95 9.14 -7.98
C PRO A 330 5.32 8.69 -7.43
N ASN A 331 6.10 9.65 -6.92
CA ASN A 331 7.49 9.52 -6.45
C ASN A 331 7.72 8.62 -5.21
N ASP A 332 6.77 7.77 -4.86
CA ASP A 332 6.70 7.07 -3.56
C ASP A 332 7.77 6.00 -3.32
N ALA A 333 8.56 5.64 -4.34
CA ALA A 333 9.71 4.75 -4.21
C ALA A 333 10.85 5.36 -3.38
N GLN A 334 10.90 6.71 -3.28
CA GLN A 334 11.95 7.40 -2.53
C GLN A 334 11.41 8.23 -1.37
N ASN A 335 10.32 8.98 -1.57
CA ASN A 335 9.62 9.78 -0.54
C ASN A 335 8.16 9.99 -0.90
N ARG A 336 7.29 10.19 0.10
CA ARG A 336 5.90 10.61 -0.09
C ARG A 336 5.30 11.29 1.13
N LEU A 337 4.20 12.00 0.95
CA LEU A 337 3.31 12.42 2.03
C LEU A 337 2.51 11.21 2.55
N VAL A 338 2.54 10.97 3.87
CA VAL A 338 1.84 9.80 4.48
C VAL A 338 0.81 10.16 5.54
N ASN A 339 0.96 11.31 6.16
CA ASN A 339 -0.01 11.85 7.08
C ASN A 339 -0.07 13.34 6.83
N VAL A 340 -1.30 13.86 6.86
CA VAL A 340 -1.48 15.28 6.93
C VAL A 340 -2.63 15.64 7.87
N ALA A 341 -2.39 16.62 8.71
CA ALA A 341 -3.24 17.01 9.82
C ALA A 341 -3.37 18.53 9.88
N THR A 342 -4.55 19.06 10.16
CA THR A 342 -4.71 20.50 10.39
C THR A 342 -5.51 20.76 11.64
N ARG A 343 -4.91 21.51 12.57
CA ARG A 343 -5.58 22.06 13.73
C ARG A 343 -6.06 23.47 13.40
N GLY A 344 -7.32 23.77 13.67
CA GLY A 344 -7.88 25.09 13.40
C GLY A 344 -9.21 25.31 14.09
N TYR A 345 -9.72 26.53 13.98
CA TYR A 345 -11.06 26.87 14.45
C TYR A 345 -12.12 26.26 13.51
N VAL A 346 -13.06 25.53 14.11
CA VAL A 346 -14.26 24.99 13.47
C VAL A 346 -15.41 25.96 13.75
N GLY A 347 -15.80 26.70 12.72
CA GLY A 347 -16.94 27.64 12.76
C GLY A 347 -18.22 27.03 12.19
N THR A 348 -19.11 27.91 11.72
CA THR A 348 -20.39 27.55 11.10
C THR A 348 -20.48 28.14 9.70
N GLY A 349 -21.40 27.63 8.86
CA GLY A 349 -21.60 28.16 7.50
C GLY A 349 -20.31 28.09 6.68
N ASP A 350 -19.84 29.25 6.20
CA ASP A 350 -18.62 29.34 5.38
C ASP A 350 -17.32 29.14 6.20
N GLU A 351 -17.40 29.20 7.52
CA GLU A 351 -16.27 29.09 8.47
C GLU A 351 -16.06 27.67 9.00
N VAL A 352 -16.77 26.68 8.47
CA VAL A 352 -16.46 25.26 8.77
C VAL A 352 -15.04 24.92 8.31
N LEU A 353 -14.37 24.02 9.04
CA LEU A 353 -13.02 23.59 8.71
C LEU A 353 -13.09 22.54 7.60
N ILE A 354 -12.40 22.78 6.49
CA ILE A 354 -12.41 21.85 5.34
C ILE A 354 -10.99 21.47 4.97
N ALA A 355 -10.64 20.19 5.13
CA ALA A 355 -9.43 19.62 4.56
C ALA A 355 -9.70 19.09 3.15
N GLY A 356 -9.05 19.67 2.14
CA GLY A 356 -8.99 19.10 0.79
C GLY A 356 -7.78 18.17 0.65
N PHE A 357 -7.90 17.12 -0.15
CA PHE A 357 -6.76 16.28 -0.51
C PHE A 357 -6.97 15.59 -1.85
N ILE A 358 -5.88 15.24 -2.50
CA ILE A 358 -5.85 14.55 -3.78
C ILE A 358 -5.20 13.19 -3.57
N VAL A 359 -5.96 12.14 -3.90
CA VAL A 359 -5.43 10.79 -4.07
C VAL A 359 -4.97 10.68 -5.51
N ASP A 360 -3.65 10.63 -5.72
CA ASP A 360 -3.04 10.51 -7.05
C ASP A 360 -2.49 9.10 -7.26
N GLY A 361 -2.73 8.51 -8.42
CA GLY A 361 -2.26 7.17 -8.76
C GLY A 361 -3.28 6.34 -9.53
N GLN A 362 -3.09 5.02 -9.49
CA GLN A 362 -3.74 4.09 -10.42
C GLN A 362 -4.76 3.17 -9.75
N VAL A 363 -4.74 3.08 -8.42
CA VAL A 363 -5.56 2.14 -7.63
C VAL A 363 -6.13 2.82 -6.40
N ASP A 364 -7.12 2.19 -5.78
CA ASP A 364 -7.70 2.73 -4.55
C ASP A 364 -6.68 2.73 -3.42
N SER A 365 -6.74 3.74 -2.56
CA SER A 365 -5.91 3.85 -1.37
C SER A 365 -6.71 3.79 -0.09
N LYS A 366 -6.25 2.99 0.88
CA LYS A 366 -6.89 2.93 2.19
C LYS A 366 -6.54 4.18 2.98
N LEU A 367 -7.56 4.93 3.40
CA LEU A 367 -7.41 6.18 4.15
C LEU A 367 -8.14 6.11 5.49
N LEU A 368 -7.47 6.55 6.54
CA LEU A 368 -8.07 6.85 7.85
C LEU A 368 -8.24 8.37 7.97
N LEU A 369 -9.50 8.81 8.01
CA LEU A 369 -9.90 10.22 8.13
C LEU A 369 -10.45 10.46 9.53
N ARG A 370 -10.00 11.51 10.21
CA ARG A 370 -10.39 11.78 11.60
C ARG A 370 -10.78 13.23 11.79
N GLY A 371 -11.88 13.48 12.48
CA GLY A 371 -12.28 14.81 12.97
C GLY A 371 -12.32 14.79 14.49
N LEU A 372 -11.34 15.45 15.11
CA LEU A 372 -11.11 15.38 16.55
C LEU A 372 -11.46 16.69 17.25
N GLY A 373 -12.11 16.58 18.39
CA GLY A 373 -12.49 17.67 19.28
C GLY A 373 -12.27 17.28 20.75
N PRO A 374 -13.05 16.33 21.30
CA PRO A 374 -12.83 15.82 22.66
C PRO A 374 -11.41 15.30 22.92
N SER A 375 -10.83 14.49 22.03
CA SER A 375 -9.52 13.86 22.29
C SER A 375 -8.35 14.86 22.33
N ILE A 376 -8.53 16.08 21.80
CA ILE A 376 -7.51 17.12 21.78
C ILE A 376 -7.70 18.18 22.87
N ALA A 377 -8.72 18.05 23.73
CA ALA A 377 -9.01 19.02 24.79
C ALA A 377 -7.85 19.22 25.78
N GLY A 378 -6.98 18.22 25.97
CA GLY A 378 -5.79 18.34 26.81
C GLY A 378 -4.65 19.16 26.19
N LEU A 379 -4.72 19.48 24.89
CA LEU A 379 -3.68 20.19 24.14
C LEU A 379 -4.00 21.68 23.95
N THR A 380 -5.28 22.07 24.00
CA THR A 380 -5.75 23.41 23.63
C THR A 380 -6.85 23.96 24.54
N GLY A 381 -7.36 25.16 24.23
CA GLY A 381 -8.52 25.77 24.88
C GLY A 381 -9.85 25.09 24.49
N LEU A 382 -10.91 25.88 24.32
CA LEU A 382 -12.25 25.39 23.97
C LEU A 382 -12.22 24.61 22.65
N THR A 383 -12.43 23.30 22.71
CA THR A 383 -12.55 22.42 21.55
C THR A 383 -13.99 22.30 21.10
N VAL A 384 -14.20 21.88 19.84
CA VAL A 384 -15.53 21.44 19.40
C VAL A 384 -15.94 20.21 20.20
N GLU A 385 -17.04 20.29 20.95
CA GLU A 385 -17.44 19.25 21.89
C GLU A 385 -17.96 17.98 21.20
N ASP A 386 -18.59 18.14 20.04
CA ASP A 386 -19.25 17.06 19.30
C ASP A 386 -19.03 17.26 17.79
N PRO A 387 -17.87 16.87 17.25
CA PRO A 387 -17.54 17.04 15.84
C PRO A 387 -18.18 15.97 14.94
N THR A 388 -18.81 16.44 13.87
CA THR A 388 -19.24 15.63 12.72
C THR A 388 -18.29 15.82 11.56
N ILE A 389 -18.15 14.78 10.73
CA ILE A 389 -17.36 14.83 9.52
C ILE A 389 -18.14 14.33 8.31
N THR A 390 -17.93 14.97 7.17
CA THR A 390 -18.48 14.52 5.88
C THR A 390 -17.41 14.61 4.81
N LEU A 391 -17.22 13.53 4.07
CA LEU A 391 -16.30 13.43 2.96
C LEU A 391 -17.07 13.57 1.65
N PHE A 392 -16.64 14.51 0.82
CA PHE A 392 -17.09 14.68 -0.55
C PHE A 392 -15.98 14.36 -1.54
N ARG A 393 -16.37 13.89 -2.73
CA ARG A 393 -15.50 13.70 -3.89
C ARG A 393 -16.02 14.50 -5.08
N THR A 394 -15.11 15.11 -5.81
CA THR A 394 -15.44 15.82 -7.04
C THR A 394 -15.65 14.83 -8.19
N ASP A 395 -16.79 14.90 -8.86
CA ASP A 395 -17.05 14.10 -10.07
C ASP A 395 -16.67 14.87 -11.34
N PHE A 396 -15.45 14.63 -11.81
CA PHE A 396 -14.95 15.23 -13.05
C PHE A 396 -15.64 14.72 -14.33
N THR A 397 -16.48 13.69 -14.24
CA THR A 397 -17.21 13.15 -15.40
C THR A 397 -18.47 13.95 -15.74
N GLN A 398 -18.94 14.78 -14.81
CA GLN A 398 -20.17 15.57 -14.97
C GLN A 398 -19.85 17.06 -15.20
N PRO A 399 -20.61 17.75 -16.07
CA PRO A 399 -20.47 19.20 -16.24
C PRO A 399 -20.63 19.94 -14.91
N GLY A 400 -19.71 20.87 -14.64
CA GLY A 400 -19.72 21.66 -13.41
C GLY A 400 -19.13 20.95 -12.19
N PHE A 401 -18.57 19.75 -12.36
CA PHE A 401 -17.76 19.03 -11.35
C PHE A 401 -18.44 18.96 -9.97
N PRO A 402 -19.63 18.36 -9.88
CA PRO A 402 -20.39 18.33 -8.64
C PRO A 402 -19.64 17.56 -7.54
N GLN A 403 -19.88 17.96 -6.29
CA GLN A 403 -19.44 17.23 -5.11
C GLN A 403 -20.42 16.10 -4.82
N ILE A 404 -19.91 14.89 -4.66
CA ILE A 404 -20.67 13.69 -4.28
C ILE A 404 -20.28 13.33 -2.85
N GLU A 405 -21.26 13.16 -1.96
CA GLU A 405 -21.02 12.64 -0.62
C GLU A 405 -20.56 11.18 -0.69
N VAL A 406 -19.41 10.89 -0.08
CA VAL A 406 -18.78 9.56 -0.06
C VAL A 406 -19.03 8.88 1.28
N ALA A 407 -18.90 9.62 2.37
CA ALA A 407 -19.06 9.11 3.72
C ALA A 407 -19.39 10.25 4.69
N THR A 408 -20.10 9.93 5.77
CA THR A 408 -20.34 10.82 6.89
C THR A 408 -20.23 10.04 8.19
N ASN A 409 -19.78 10.70 9.26
CA ASN A 409 -19.72 10.11 10.58
C ASN A 409 -19.92 11.20 11.66
N ASP A 410 -20.67 10.83 12.69
CA ASP A 410 -20.94 11.59 13.90
C ASP A 410 -20.70 10.60 15.03
N ASN A 411 -19.48 10.56 15.59
CA ASN A 411 -18.93 9.59 16.54
C ASN A 411 -18.25 8.35 15.94
N TRP A 412 -17.00 8.12 16.34
CA TRP A 412 -16.14 7.06 15.81
C TRP A 412 -16.62 5.63 16.10
N GLU A 413 -17.48 5.44 17.10
CA GLU A 413 -18.08 4.14 17.47
C GLU A 413 -19.44 3.90 16.80
N ASP A 414 -19.96 4.82 15.97
CA ASP A 414 -21.29 4.69 15.36
C ASP A 414 -21.38 3.50 14.38
N ASP A 415 -20.31 3.22 13.63
CA ASP A 415 -20.20 2.00 12.83
C ASP A 415 -19.49 0.90 13.61
N VAL A 416 -20.28 0.15 14.39
CA VAL A 416 -19.81 -0.97 15.21
C VAL A 416 -19.09 -2.06 14.39
N SER A 417 -19.32 -2.15 13.08
CA SER A 417 -18.66 -3.14 12.22
C SER A 417 -17.21 -2.76 11.86
N LYS A 418 -16.84 -1.50 12.08
CA LYS A 418 -15.54 -0.93 11.69
C LYS A 418 -14.58 -0.69 12.85
N ILE A 419 -15.06 -0.78 14.10
CA ILE A 419 -14.26 -0.46 15.30
C ILE A 419 -12.92 -1.21 15.34
N ASP A 420 -12.93 -2.53 15.17
CA ASP A 420 -11.69 -3.34 15.23
C ASP A 420 -10.71 -2.96 14.10
N GLU A 421 -11.22 -2.72 12.89
CA GLU A 421 -10.42 -2.27 11.73
C GLU A 421 -9.83 -0.88 11.98
N ILE A 422 -10.63 0.06 12.51
CA ILE A 422 -10.19 1.42 12.86
C ILE A 422 -9.09 1.38 13.91
N ILE A 423 -9.21 0.56 14.95
CA ILE A 423 -8.18 0.42 15.99
C ILE A 423 -6.88 -0.13 15.41
N ALA A 424 -6.97 -1.20 14.60
CA ALA A 424 -5.81 -1.81 13.96
C ALA A 424 -5.09 -0.83 13.02
N ILE A 425 -5.84 -0.14 12.15
CA ILE A 425 -5.28 0.84 11.21
C ILE A 425 -4.70 2.05 11.96
N SER A 426 -5.36 2.54 13.02
CA SER A 426 -4.83 3.63 13.85
C SER A 426 -3.45 3.28 14.41
N GLY A 427 -3.28 2.05 14.93
CA GLY A 427 -1.99 1.55 15.39
C GLY A 427 -0.95 1.46 14.27
N GLN A 428 -1.35 1.02 13.07
CA GLN A 428 -0.45 0.91 11.91
C GLN A 428 0.08 2.28 11.44
N VAL A 429 -0.77 3.31 11.43
CA VAL A 429 -0.40 4.66 10.95
C VAL A 429 0.15 5.56 12.05
N GLY A 430 0.23 5.07 13.29
CA GLY A 430 0.72 5.83 14.45
C GLY A 430 -0.28 6.85 14.99
N ALA A 431 -1.56 6.74 14.62
CA ALA A 431 -2.63 7.56 15.18
C ALA A 431 -3.01 7.07 16.59
N ALA A 432 -3.34 8.00 17.48
CA ALA A 432 -3.83 7.66 18.81
C ALA A 432 -5.19 6.97 18.72
N VAL A 433 -5.34 5.82 19.39
CA VAL A 433 -6.65 5.18 19.58
C VAL A 433 -7.53 6.09 20.44
N LEU A 434 -8.76 6.31 20.01
CA LEU A 434 -9.72 7.16 20.72
C LEU A 434 -10.32 6.46 21.93
N ASP A 435 -10.65 7.23 22.96
CA ASP A 435 -11.34 6.73 24.14
C ASP A 435 -12.78 6.31 23.79
N SER A 436 -13.23 5.19 24.37
CA SER A 436 -14.62 4.74 24.21
C SER A 436 -15.61 5.76 24.78
N GLY A 437 -16.68 6.02 24.05
CA GLY A 437 -17.66 7.07 24.33
C GLY A 437 -17.23 8.47 23.89
N SER A 438 -16.05 8.64 23.28
CA SER A 438 -15.66 9.93 22.70
C SER A 438 -16.57 10.35 21.55
N LYS A 439 -16.78 11.66 21.43
CA LYS A 439 -17.53 12.30 20.34
C LYS A 439 -16.71 12.65 19.10
N ASP A 440 -15.42 12.34 19.13
CA ASP A 440 -14.57 12.40 17.94
C ASP A 440 -15.14 11.50 16.83
N SER A 441 -14.95 11.89 15.56
CA SER A 441 -15.47 11.16 14.40
C SER A 441 -14.36 10.56 13.56
N ILE A 442 -14.59 9.36 13.00
CA ILE A 442 -13.66 8.65 12.12
C ILE A 442 -14.37 8.07 10.90
N VAL A 443 -13.74 8.19 9.74
CA VAL A 443 -14.11 7.50 8.51
C VAL A 443 -12.91 6.67 8.03
N LEU A 444 -13.13 5.38 7.76
CA LEU A 444 -12.15 4.49 7.15
C LEU A 444 -12.66 4.04 5.78
N ILE A 445 -11.94 4.37 4.71
CA ILE A 445 -12.39 4.13 3.33
C ILE A 445 -11.27 3.60 2.44
N ASP A 446 -11.65 2.90 1.37
CA ASP A 446 -10.82 2.67 0.19
C ASP A 446 -11.15 3.78 -0.83
N ALA A 447 -10.29 4.79 -0.89
CA ALA A 447 -10.48 5.97 -1.71
C ALA A 447 -9.95 5.76 -3.13
N VAL A 448 -10.84 5.81 -4.13
CA VAL A 448 -10.43 5.86 -5.54
C VAL A 448 -9.60 7.13 -5.81
N PRO A 449 -8.68 7.13 -6.80
CA PRO A 449 -7.98 8.35 -7.21
C PRO A 449 -8.95 9.51 -7.53
N GLY A 450 -8.64 10.70 -7.04
CA GLY A 450 -9.52 11.88 -7.20
C GLY A 450 -9.28 13.00 -6.18
N LEU A 451 -10.07 14.07 -6.33
CA LEU A 451 -10.07 15.25 -5.47
C LEU A 451 -11.20 15.15 -4.44
N TYR A 452 -10.84 15.26 -3.16
CA TYR A 452 -11.73 15.12 -2.02
C TYR A 452 -11.80 16.40 -1.18
N SER A 453 -12.95 16.60 -0.53
CA SER A 453 -13.19 17.64 0.46
C SER A 453 -13.75 17.01 1.74
N PHE A 454 -12.98 17.09 2.82
CA PHE A 454 -13.30 16.56 4.14
C PHE A 454 -13.73 17.70 5.05
N VAL A 455 -15.04 17.80 5.28
CA VAL A 455 -15.69 18.88 6.02
C VAL A 455 -15.88 18.44 7.46
N MET A 456 -15.43 19.27 8.40
CA MET A 456 -15.65 19.10 9.83
C MET A 456 -16.53 20.24 10.36
N SER A 457 -17.57 19.89 11.13
CA SER A 457 -18.51 20.84 11.74
C SER A 457 -19.01 20.33 13.09
N GLY A 458 -19.42 21.19 14.01
CA GLY A 458 -19.99 20.76 15.29
C GLY A 458 -21.50 20.50 15.22
N VAL A 459 -21.97 19.49 15.96
CA VAL A 459 -23.40 19.24 16.18
C VAL A 459 -24.07 20.48 16.78
N SER A 460 -25.28 20.82 16.30
CA SER A 460 -26.06 21.96 16.78
C SER A 460 -25.31 23.30 16.76
N ASP A 461 -24.55 23.55 15.68
CA ASP A 461 -23.73 24.75 15.49
C ASP A 461 -22.62 24.89 16.56
N GLY A 462 -22.14 23.77 17.09
CA GLY A 462 -20.99 23.73 18.00
C GLY A 462 -19.72 24.26 17.33
N THR A 463 -18.99 25.14 18.02
CA THR A 463 -17.75 25.75 17.53
C THR A 463 -16.61 25.53 18.50
N GLY A 464 -15.38 25.55 18.00
CA GLY A 464 -14.19 25.50 18.84
C GLY A 464 -12.99 25.03 18.04
N ILE A 465 -11.90 24.70 18.74
CA ILE A 465 -10.72 24.13 18.10
C ILE A 465 -11.01 22.67 17.72
N GLY A 466 -10.72 22.32 16.47
CA GLY A 466 -10.77 20.96 15.95
C GLY A 466 -9.46 20.56 15.27
N LEU A 467 -9.29 19.26 15.07
CA LEU A 467 -8.17 18.68 14.33
C LEU A 467 -8.72 17.71 13.27
N VAL A 468 -8.47 18.01 12.01
CA VAL A 468 -8.74 17.09 10.89
C VAL A 468 -7.46 16.37 10.52
N GLU A 469 -7.51 15.05 10.32
CA GLU A 469 -6.37 14.23 9.93
C GLU A 469 -6.72 13.30 8.78
N VAL A 470 -5.77 13.15 7.85
CA VAL A 470 -5.81 12.21 6.71
C VAL A 470 -4.54 11.37 6.77
N PHE A 471 -4.69 10.08 7.03
CA PHE A 471 -3.59 9.12 7.00
C PHE A 471 -3.71 8.20 5.80
N LEU A 472 -2.60 8.02 5.08
CA LEU A 472 -2.45 6.95 4.10
C LEU A 472 -2.10 5.64 4.84
N ALA A 473 -2.92 4.61 4.68
CA ALA A 473 -2.84 3.35 5.43
C ALA A 473 -2.38 2.13 4.59
N ASP A 474 -1.89 2.35 3.37
CA ASP A 474 -1.37 1.29 2.46
C ASP A 474 0.10 0.89 2.71
#